data_AF-K1Y958-F1
#
_entry.id   AF-K1Y958-F1
#
_cell.length_a   1.000
_cell.length_b   1.000
_cell.length_c   1.000
_cell.angle_alpha   90.00
_cell.angle_beta   90.00
_cell.angle_gamma   90.00
#
_symmetry.space_group_name_H-M   'P 1'
#
loop_
_entity.id
_entity.type
_entity.pdbx_description
1 polymer ?
#
loop_
_entity_poly.entity_id
_entity_poly.type
_entity_poly.pdbx_seq_one_letter_code
_entity_poly.pdbx_strand_id
1 'polypeptide(L)'
;FLIGRYLGRDFAASLIGPRLQKYDEAIGRNGFATVLYLRLIYFPFTPMNFGMGLTKVRFREYFSGTALGIMVGTFIFTFFVGTIQEVWAGGRWEELLSWKVVVSLALFVFSFFIPKILKMSRMTKEAETV
;
A
#
# COMPACT_ATOMS: atom_id res chain seq x y z
N PHE A 1 -13.99 -2.55 -6.68
CA PHE A 1 -13.17 -3.35 -7.61
C PHE A 1 -14.02 -4.02 -8.68
N LEU A 2 -14.83 -5.05 -8.37
CA LEU A 2 -15.59 -5.78 -9.42
C LEU A 2 -16.59 -4.88 -10.18
N ILE A 3 -17.33 -4.03 -9.48
CA ILE A 3 -18.23 -3.06 -10.13
C ILE A 3 -17.44 -2.14 -11.09
N GLY A 4 -16.33 -1.56 -10.64
CA GLY A 4 -15.46 -0.76 -11.50
C GLY A 4 -14.84 -1.54 -12.66
N ARG A 5 -14.52 -2.82 -12.45
CA ARG A 5 -13.94 -3.73 -13.47
C ARG A 5 -14.90 -4.03 -14.61
N TYR A 6 -16.17 -4.28 -14.28
CA TYR A 6 -17.17 -4.73 -15.25
C TYR A 6 -18.02 -3.58 -15.81
N LEU A 7 -18.29 -2.52 -15.04
CA LEU A 7 -19.10 -1.38 -15.50
C LEU A 7 -18.28 -0.12 -15.82
N GLY A 8 -17.07 0.01 -15.26
CA GLY A 8 -16.31 1.25 -15.33
C GLY A 8 -15.28 1.31 -16.44
N ARG A 9 -14.88 0.17 -17.03
CA ARG A 9 -13.73 0.12 -17.95
C ARG A 9 -13.99 0.86 -19.26
N ASP A 10 -15.18 0.68 -19.84
CA ASP A 10 -15.55 1.36 -21.09
C ASP A 10 -15.77 2.87 -20.85
N PHE A 11 -16.39 3.23 -19.72
CA PHE A 11 -16.55 4.61 -19.27
C PHE A 11 -15.19 5.29 -19.01
N ALA A 12 -14.26 4.62 -18.34
CA ALA A 12 -12.92 5.15 -18.07
C ALA A 12 -12.06 5.28 -19.33
N ALA A 13 -12.17 4.32 -20.26
CA ALA A 13 -11.52 4.42 -21.56
C ALA A 13 -12.01 5.65 -22.34
N SER A 14 -13.32 5.95 -22.26
CA SER A 14 -13.91 7.15 -22.88
C SER A 14 -13.53 8.48 -22.18
N LEU A 15 -13.35 8.49 -20.85
CA LEU A 15 -13.04 9.72 -20.09
C LEU A 15 -11.55 10.08 -20.05
N ILE A 16 -10.66 9.08 -19.99
CA ILE A 16 -9.27 9.28 -19.58
C ILE A 16 -8.29 9.13 -20.76
N GLY A 17 -8.72 8.54 -21.89
CA GLY A 17 -7.96 8.51 -23.13
C GLY A 17 -6.57 7.85 -23.01
N PRO A 18 -5.54 8.32 -23.75
CA PRO A 18 -4.20 7.70 -23.80
C PRO A 18 -3.45 7.66 -22.45
N ARG A 19 -3.79 8.56 -21.52
CA ARG A 19 -3.13 8.61 -20.20
C ARG A 19 -3.48 7.39 -19.35
N LEU A 20 -4.69 6.85 -19.49
CA LEU A 20 -5.10 5.64 -18.80
C LEU A 20 -4.23 4.45 -19.19
N GLN A 21 -3.92 4.32 -20.48
CA GLN A 21 -3.10 3.25 -21.04
C GLN A 21 -1.68 3.22 -20.44
N LYS A 22 -1.08 4.40 -20.28
CA LYS A 22 0.26 4.56 -19.70
C LYS A 22 0.32 4.15 -18.22
N TYR A 23 -0.71 4.49 -17.44
CA TYR A 23 -0.84 4.03 -16.05
C TYR A 23 -1.22 2.55 -15.97
N ASP A 24 -2.05 2.07 -16.90
CA ASP A 24 -2.50 0.68 -16.95
C ASP A 24 -1.34 -0.31 -17.19
N GLU A 25 -0.38 0.05 -18.06
CA GLU A 25 0.83 -0.76 -18.26
C GLU A 25 1.78 -0.74 -17.07
N ALA A 26 2.02 0.45 -16.49
CA ALA A 26 2.91 0.59 -15.34
C ALA A 26 2.36 -0.13 -14.09
N ILE A 27 1.05 -0.03 -13.84
CA ILE A 27 0.35 -0.69 -12.73
C ILE A 27 0.21 -2.20 -13.00
N GLY A 28 -0.10 -2.58 -14.25
CA GLY A 28 -0.32 -3.96 -14.65
C GLY A 28 0.92 -4.85 -14.55
N ARG A 29 2.15 -4.31 -14.73
CA ARG A 29 3.39 -5.09 -14.54
C ARG A 29 3.61 -5.53 -13.10
N ASN A 30 3.09 -4.79 -12.11
CA ASN A 30 3.32 -5.08 -10.68
C ASN A 30 2.05 -4.80 -9.86
N GLY A 31 0.95 -5.46 -10.20
CA GLY A 31 -0.37 -5.20 -9.59
C GLY A 31 -0.37 -5.41 -8.07
N PHE A 32 0.23 -6.51 -7.60
CA PHE A 32 0.33 -6.79 -6.17
C PHE A 32 1.11 -5.70 -5.41
N ALA A 33 2.31 -5.37 -5.89
CA ALA A 33 3.17 -4.39 -5.23
C ALA A 33 2.55 -2.99 -5.25
N THR A 34 1.83 -2.64 -6.32
CA THR A 34 1.11 -1.36 -6.42
C THR A 34 0.01 -1.27 -5.38
N VAL A 35 -0.83 -2.30 -5.28
CA VAL A 35 -1.93 -2.33 -4.29
C VAL A 35 -1.37 -2.33 -2.88
N LEU A 36 -0.34 -3.12 -2.60
CA LEU A 36 0.32 -3.16 -1.30
C LEU A 36 0.90 -1.79 -0.90
N TYR A 37 1.59 -1.12 -1.82
CA TYR A 37 2.15 0.22 -1.59
C TYR A 37 1.07 1.23 -1.27
N LEU A 38 0.03 1.31 -2.11
CA LEU A 38 -1.06 2.25 -1.90
C LEU A 38 -1.78 2.00 -0.55
N ARG A 39 -1.90 0.74 -0.14
CA ARG A 39 -2.50 0.37 1.17
C ARG A 39 -1.64 0.82 2.33
N LEU A 40 -0.33 0.65 2.25
CA LEU A 40 0.61 1.02 3.33
C LEU A 40 0.77 2.54 3.48
N ILE A 41 0.60 3.32 2.42
CA ILE A 41 0.52 4.79 2.52
C ILE A 41 -0.87 5.31 2.95
N TYR A 42 -1.77 4.42 3.41
CA TYR A 42 -3.14 4.75 3.82
C TYR A 42 -3.98 5.45 2.74
N PHE A 43 -3.77 5.11 1.46
CA PHE A 43 -4.54 5.71 0.36
C PHE A 43 -6.05 5.41 0.52
N PRO A 44 -6.95 6.39 0.26
CA PRO A 44 -8.37 6.22 0.54
C PRO A 44 -8.99 5.04 -0.21
N PHE A 45 -9.86 4.29 0.48
CA PHE A 45 -10.44 3.05 -0.04
C PHE A 45 -11.23 3.25 -1.33
N THR A 46 -12.04 4.29 -1.42
CA THR A 46 -12.92 4.55 -2.57
C THR A 46 -12.12 4.72 -3.88
N PRO A 47 -11.21 5.71 -4.01
CA PRO A 47 -10.44 5.88 -5.24
C PRO A 47 -9.56 4.68 -5.56
N MET A 48 -9.02 3.97 -4.55
CA MET A 48 -8.29 2.72 -4.75
C MET A 48 -9.15 1.65 -5.42
N ASN A 49 -10.34 1.40 -4.86
CA ASN A 49 -11.19 0.29 -5.26
C ASN A 49 -11.77 0.49 -6.66
N PHE A 50 -12.01 1.73 -7.06
CA PHE A 50 -12.40 2.09 -8.42
C PHE A 50 -11.20 2.08 -9.36
N GLY A 51 -10.14 2.82 -9.03
CA GLY A 51 -8.93 2.93 -9.85
C GLY A 51 -8.31 1.58 -10.20
N MET A 52 -8.14 0.69 -9.22
CA MET A 52 -7.62 -0.67 -9.46
C MET A 52 -8.60 -1.55 -10.26
N GLY A 53 -9.90 -1.29 -10.17
CA GLY A 53 -10.88 -1.99 -11.01
C GLY A 53 -10.77 -1.63 -12.49
N LEU A 54 -10.33 -0.40 -12.78
CA LEU A 54 -10.15 0.12 -14.13
C LEU A 54 -8.83 -0.33 -14.80
N THR A 55 -7.88 -0.86 -14.03
CA THR A 55 -6.57 -1.32 -14.55
C THR A 55 -6.52 -2.82 -14.81
N LYS A 56 -5.42 -3.32 -15.38
CA LYS A 56 -5.11 -4.73 -15.67
C LYS A 56 -4.78 -5.57 -14.43
N VAL A 57 -4.83 -5.01 -13.23
CA VAL A 57 -4.55 -5.74 -11.97
C VAL A 57 -5.50 -6.93 -11.83
N ARG A 58 -4.95 -8.11 -11.58
CA ARG A 58 -5.75 -9.32 -11.37
C ARG A 58 -6.40 -9.26 -9.99
N PHE A 59 -7.60 -9.83 -9.86
CA PHE A 59 -8.30 -9.88 -8.56
C PHE A 59 -7.43 -10.50 -7.46
N ARG A 60 -6.68 -11.56 -7.76
CA ARG A 60 -5.78 -12.22 -6.79
C ARG A 60 -4.68 -11.28 -6.27
N GLU A 61 -4.13 -10.43 -7.12
CA GLU A 61 -3.10 -9.45 -6.77
C GLU A 61 -3.69 -8.32 -5.90
N TYR A 62 -4.86 -7.82 -6.28
CA TYR A 62 -5.59 -6.83 -5.51
C TYR A 62 -5.99 -7.35 -4.13
N PHE A 63 -6.52 -8.57 -4.07
CA PHE A 63 -6.96 -9.21 -2.83
C PHE A 63 -5.78 -9.47 -1.89
N SER A 64 -4.73 -10.13 -2.36
CA SER A 64 -3.55 -10.44 -1.53
C SER A 64 -2.79 -9.18 -1.10
N GLY A 65 -2.63 -8.19 -1.98
CA GLY A 65 -1.99 -6.92 -1.63
C GLY A 65 -2.81 -6.12 -0.60
N THR A 66 -4.14 -6.17 -0.70
CA THR A 66 -5.02 -5.55 0.29
C THR A 66 -4.99 -6.29 1.62
N ALA A 67 -5.07 -7.62 1.62
CA ALA A 67 -5.04 -8.43 2.84
C ALA A 67 -3.73 -8.22 3.61
N LEU A 68 -2.58 -8.30 2.92
CA LEU A 68 -1.29 -8.08 3.53
C LEU A 68 -1.12 -6.62 3.99
N GLY A 69 -1.51 -5.65 3.16
CA GLY A 69 -1.39 -4.24 3.49
C GLY A 69 -2.22 -3.84 4.72
N ILE A 70 -3.45 -4.36 4.85
CA ILE A 70 -4.28 -4.15 6.03
C ILE A 70 -3.66 -4.82 7.25
N MET A 71 -3.24 -6.08 7.15
CA MET A 71 -2.65 -6.80 8.27
C MET A 71 -1.41 -6.09 8.85
N VAL A 72 -0.49 -5.69 7.97
CA VAL A 72 0.73 -4.96 8.36
C VAL A 72 0.39 -3.57 8.88
N GLY A 73 -0.46 -2.82 8.17
CA GLY A 73 -0.86 -1.48 8.58
C GLY A 73 -1.56 -1.45 9.94
N THR A 74 -2.50 -2.37 10.17
CA THR A 74 -3.21 -2.51 11.45
C THR A 74 -2.26 -2.86 12.58
N PHE A 75 -1.38 -3.85 12.41
CA PHE A 75 -0.41 -4.22 13.44
C PHE A 75 0.45 -3.02 13.87
N ILE A 76 0.99 -2.31 12.88
CA ILE A 76 1.90 -1.19 13.10
C ILE A 76 1.18 0.00 13.72
N PHE A 77 -0.03 0.31 13.24
CA PHE A 77 -0.85 1.37 13.80
C PHE A 77 -1.26 1.08 15.24
N THR A 78 -1.76 -0.12 15.53
CA THR A 78 -2.16 -0.51 16.89
C THR A 78 -0.97 -0.55 17.84
N PHE A 79 0.19 -1.04 17.40
CA PHE A 79 1.41 -1.05 18.20
C PHE A 79 1.87 0.38 18.54
N PHE A 80 1.85 1.28 17.56
CA PHE A 80 2.21 2.68 17.75
C PHE A 80 1.25 3.38 18.71
N VAL A 81 -0.06 3.31 18.44
CA VAL A 81 -1.09 3.92 19.29
C VAL A 81 -1.05 3.35 20.70
N GLY A 82 -0.90 2.03 20.86
CA GLY A 82 -0.77 1.40 22.17
C GLY A 82 0.44 1.90 22.96
N THR A 83 1.59 2.04 22.29
CA THR A 83 2.81 2.59 22.92
C THR A 83 2.60 4.05 23.37
N ILE A 84 1.96 4.87 22.55
CA ILE A 84 1.65 6.27 22.90
C ILE A 84 0.62 6.34 24.03
N GLN A 85 -0.41 5.48 24.00
CA GLN A 85 -1.45 5.43 25.02
C GLN A 85 -0.88 5.04 26.39
N GLU A 86 0.08 4.11 26.47
CA GLU A 86 0.76 3.76 27.71
C GLU A 86 1.49 4.96 28.33
N VAL A 87 2.21 5.74 27.52
CA VAL A 87 2.92 6.94 27.97
C VAL A 87 1.93 8.01 28.44
N TRP A 88 0.85 8.22 27.67
CA TRP A 88 -0.17 9.21 27.99
C TRP A 88 -0.94 8.87 29.28
N ALA A 89 -1.36 7.61 29.43
CA ALA A 89 -2.05 7.13 30.63
C ALA A 89 -1.15 7.12 31.88
N GLY A 90 0.16 6.90 31.70
CA GLY A 90 1.14 6.95 32.77
C GLY A 90 1.51 8.36 33.23
N GLY A 91 1.22 9.40 32.44
CA GLY A 91 1.60 10.79 32.72
C GLY A 91 3.11 11.07 32.68
N ARG A 92 3.92 10.09 32.27
CA ARG A 92 5.39 10.13 32.26
C ARG A 92 5.90 10.60 30.90
N TRP A 93 5.78 11.90 30.65
CA TRP A 93 6.14 12.50 29.36
C TRP A 93 7.63 12.34 29.00
N GLU A 94 8.51 12.10 29.98
CA GLU A 94 9.89 11.71 29.75
C GLU A 94 10.04 10.40 28.95
N GLU A 95 9.05 9.50 28.98
CA GLU A 95 9.09 8.22 28.26
C GLU A 95 8.79 8.36 26.76
N LEU A 96 8.36 9.54 26.28
CA LEU A 96 8.19 9.81 24.86
C LEU A 96 9.50 9.66 24.07
N LEU A 97 10.65 9.91 24.70
CA LEU A 97 11.98 9.72 24.12
C LEU A 97 12.57 8.34 24.43
N SER A 98 11.81 7.45 25.06
CA SER A 98 12.29 6.10 25.35
C SER A 98 12.56 5.31 24.06
N TRP A 99 13.51 4.37 24.14
CA TRP A 99 13.83 3.46 23.05
C TRP A 99 12.60 2.74 22.48
N LYS A 100 11.60 2.43 23.33
CA LYS A 100 10.35 1.76 22.92
C LYS A 100 9.53 2.63 21.96
N VAL A 101 9.38 3.92 22.24
CA VAL A 101 8.66 4.87 21.38
C VAL A 101 9.45 5.15 20.09
N VAL A 102 10.78 5.27 20.19
CA VAL A 102 11.64 5.45 19.01
C VAL A 102 11.55 4.24 18.08
N VAL A 103 11.58 3.01 18.62
CA VAL A 103 11.41 1.78 17.84
C VAL A 103 10.00 1.68 17.25
N SER A 104 8.95 2.03 17.99
CA SER A 104 7.58 1.98 17.46
C SER A 104 7.38 3.00 16.34
N LEU A 105 7.92 4.20 16.47
CA LEU A 105 7.92 5.23 15.43
C LEU A 105 8.77 4.79 14.23
N ALA A 106 9.95 4.21 14.47
CA ALA A 106 10.81 3.69 13.41
C ALA A 106 10.10 2.57 12.64
N LEU A 107 9.45 1.61 13.30
CA LEU A 107 8.64 0.57 12.65
C LEU A 107 7.48 1.17 11.86
N PHE A 108 6.81 2.20 12.41
CA PHE A 108 5.75 2.93 11.73
C PHE A 108 6.24 3.59 10.44
N VAL A 109 7.33 4.35 10.52
CA VAL A 109 7.93 5.01 9.36
C VAL A 109 8.48 3.99 8.35
N PHE A 110 9.15 2.95 8.84
CA PHE A 110 9.72 1.89 8.01
C PHE A 110 8.64 1.10 7.28
N SER A 111 7.42 1.01 7.82
CA SER A 111 6.27 0.35 7.19
C SER A 111 5.96 0.89 5.79
N PHE A 112 6.14 2.19 5.58
CA PHE A 112 5.95 2.84 4.29
C PHE A 112 7.00 2.42 3.25
N PHE A 113 8.16 1.93 3.72
CA PHE A 113 9.26 1.48 2.87
C PHE A 113 9.32 -0.04 2.67
N ILE A 114 8.55 -0.83 3.43
CA ILE A 114 8.45 -2.29 3.26
C ILE A 114 8.20 -2.68 1.78
N PRO A 115 7.27 -2.06 1.05
CA PRO A 115 7.01 -2.42 -0.35
C PRO A 115 8.15 -2.00 -1.28
N LYS A 116 8.85 -0.91 -0.96
CA LYS A 116 9.99 -0.41 -1.74
C LYS A 116 11.17 -1.37 -1.66
N ILE A 117 11.39 -1.97 -0.48
CA ILE A 117 12.42 -2.99 -0.24
C ILE A 117 12.04 -4.31 -0.92
N LEU A 118 10.77 -4.73 -0.83
CA LEU A 118 10.27 -5.92 -1.53
C LEU A 118 10.40 -5.80 -3.06
N LYS A 119 10.38 -4.58 -3.60
CA LYS A 119 10.57 -4.29 -5.03
C LYS A 119 12.03 -4.42 -5.51
N MET A 120 13.02 -4.57 -4.62
CA MET A 120 14.43 -4.70 -5.01
C MET A 120 14.78 -6.09 -5.57
N SER A 121 13.99 -7.13 -5.26
CA SER A 121 14.31 -8.52 -5.63
C SER A 121 13.89 -8.94 -7.05
N ARG A 122 13.22 -8.06 -7.81
CA ARG A 122 12.79 -8.34 -9.21
C ARG A 122 13.35 -7.39 -10.26
N MET A 123 14.09 -6.34 -9.88
CA MET A 123 14.72 -5.44 -10.85
C MET A 123 16.06 -5.96 -11.38
N THR A 124 16.78 -6.80 -10.63
CA THR A 124 18.10 -7.33 -11.06
C THR A 124 17.99 -8.51 -12.02
N LYS A 125 16.92 -9.32 -11.97
CA LYS A 125 16.83 -10.54 -12.80
C LYS A 125 16.41 -10.31 -14.26
N GLU A 126 15.78 -9.20 -14.59
CA GLU A 126 15.43 -8.87 -16.00
C GLU A 126 16.59 -8.19 -16.75
N ALA A 127 17.60 -7.65 -16.04
CA ALA A 127 18.77 -6.99 -16.64
C ALA A 127 19.94 -7.94 -16.94
N GLU A 128 19.90 -9.19 -16.45
CA GLU A 128 20.90 -10.24 -16.76
C GLU A 128 20.47 -11.15 -17.92
N THR A 129 19.26 -10.96 -18.48
CA THR A 129 18.71 -11.77 -19.58
C THR A 129 18.42 -10.97 -20.86
N VAL A 130 18.96 -9.77 -20.99
CA VAL A 130 18.96 -9.00 -22.26
C VAL A 130 20.39 -8.72 -22.68
#